data_AF-A0A832JYD0-F1
#
_entry.id   AF-A0A832JYD0-F1
#
_cell.length_a   1.000
_cell.length_b   1.000
_cell.length_c   1.000
_cell.angle_alpha   90.00
_cell.angle_beta   90.00
_cell.angle_gamma   90.00
#
_symmetry.space_group_name_H-M   'P 1'
#
loop_
_entity.id
_entity.type
_entity.pdbx_description
1 polymer ?
#
loop_
_entity_poly.entity_id
_entity_poly.type
_entity_poly.pdbx_seq_one_letter_code
_entity_poly.pdbx_strand_id
1 'polypeptide(L)'
;MSGFYENLELWVKKQQEVKNLFGKAEENYENADRLTLITLSRLAFHQIERTIEAFDNWLKDPMITVHMPREILVELWSRLRKILYELIDVDIEHTMKFAEHLKNLESKGLINPLFTARLTSEEERKPRRPTVTI
;
A
#
# COMPACT_ATOMS: atom_id res chain seq x y z
N MET A 1 -12.25 -22.65 22.46
CA MET A 1 -13.25 -22.35 21.42
C MET A 1 -13.88 -20.97 21.60
N SER A 2 -14.45 -20.62 22.77
CA SER A 2 -15.01 -19.27 23.03
C SER A 2 -14.04 -18.12 22.74
N GLY A 3 -12.80 -18.20 23.23
CA GLY A 3 -11.79 -17.16 22.97
C GLY A 3 -11.33 -17.05 21.51
N PHE A 4 -11.49 -18.10 20.69
CA PHE A 4 -11.17 -18.03 19.26
C PHE A 4 -12.23 -17.23 18.51
N TYR A 5 -13.52 -17.48 18.79
CA TYR A 5 -14.62 -16.71 18.20
C TYR A 5 -14.58 -15.23 18.62
N GLU A 6 -14.30 -14.96 19.90
CA GLU A 6 -14.16 -13.59 20.41
C GLU A 6 -13.01 -12.84 19.71
N ASN A 7 -11.88 -13.52 19.46
CA ASN A 7 -10.77 -12.94 18.71
C ASN A 7 -11.14 -12.58 17.26
N LEU A 8 -11.95 -13.43 16.59
CA LEU A 8 -12.43 -13.14 15.24
C LEU A 8 -13.36 -11.91 15.22
N GLU A 9 -14.29 -11.82 16.17
CA GLU A 9 -15.22 -10.69 16.28
C GLU A 9 -14.49 -9.38 16.59
N LEU A 10 -13.53 -9.41 17.51
CA LEU A 10 -12.69 -8.25 17.83
C LEU A 10 -11.86 -7.80 16.62
N TRP A 11 -11.36 -8.75 15.83
CA TRP A 11 -10.64 -8.44 14.60
C TRP A 11 -11.53 -7.73 13.58
N VAL A 12 -12.74 -8.25 13.32
CA VAL A 12 -13.71 -7.61 12.41
C VAL A 12 -14.06 -6.20 12.88
N LYS A 13 -14.31 -6.02 14.18
CA LYS A 13 -14.63 -4.72 14.77
C LYS A 13 -13.51 -3.69 14.54
N LYS A 14 -12.25 -4.09 14.76
CA LYS A 14 -11.09 -3.22 14.52
C LYS A 14 -10.96 -2.80 13.06
N GLN A 15 -11.19 -3.71 12.11
CA GLN A 15 -11.15 -3.38 10.68
C GLN A 15 -12.26 -2.38 10.30
N GLN A 16 -13.45 -2.51 10.88
CA GLN A 16 -14.55 -1.58 10.67
C GLN A 16 -14.25 -0.18 11.24
N GLU A 17 -13.64 -0.11 12.42
CA GLU A 17 -13.20 1.15 13.03
C GLU A 17 -12.17 1.87 12.16
N VAL A 18 -11.14 1.16 11.69
CA VAL A 18 -10.12 1.69 10.77
C VAL A 18 -10.77 2.21 9.48
N LYS A 19 -11.67 1.44 8.87
CA LYS A 19 -12.39 1.84 7.66
C LYS A 19 -13.16 3.15 7.87
N ASN A 20 -13.84 3.28 9.00
CA ASN A 20 -14.59 4.50 9.34
C ASN A 20 -13.67 5.71 9.55
N LEU A 21 -12.48 5.52 10.13
CA LEU A 21 -11.50 6.59 10.31
C LEU A 21 -10.96 7.09 8.96
N PHE A 22 -10.60 6.17 8.06
CA PHE A 22 -10.15 6.54 6.71
C PHE A 22 -11.25 7.29 5.94
N GLY A 23 -12.50 6.83 5.98
CA GLY A 23 -13.60 7.51 5.31
C GLY A 23 -13.85 8.94 5.82
N LYS A 24 -13.49 9.26 7.07
CA LYS A 24 -13.52 10.63 7.58
C LYS A 24 -12.28 11.42 7.20
N ALA A 25 -11.11 10.79 7.22
CA ALA A 25 -9.83 11.44 6.93
C ALA A 25 -9.70 11.87 5.45
N GLU A 26 -10.32 11.12 4.54
CA GLU A 26 -10.35 11.43 3.11
C GLU A 26 -11.55 12.30 2.69
N GLU A 27 -12.33 12.81 3.65
CA GLU A 27 -13.46 13.69 3.33
C GLU A 27 -12.95 14.95 2.60
N ASN A 28 -13.52 15.22 1.42
CA ASN A 28 -13.11 16.31 0.53
C ASN A 28 -11.65 16.27 0.05
N TYR A 29 -11.03 15.07 -0.05
CA TYR A 29 -9.64 14.92 -0.51
C TYR A 29 -9.36 15.59 -1.87
N GLU A 30 -10.37 15.72 -2.75
CA GLU A 30 -10.25 16.39 -4.04
C GLU A 30 -9.83 17.86 -3.93
N ASN A 31 -10.15 18.52 -2.80
CA ASN A 31 -9.80 19.91 -2.52
C ASN A 31 -8.56 20.03 -1.60
N ALA A 32 -7.91 18.92 -1.27
CA ALA A 32 -6.78 18.90 -0.35
C ALA A 32 -5.50 19.42 -1.01
N ASP A 33 -4.63 20.03 -0.21
CA ASP A 33 -3.31 20.44 -0.67
C ASP A 33 -2.37 19.23 -0.89
N ARG A 34 -1.25 19.48 -1.57
CA ARG A 34 -0.26 18.44 -1.91
C ARG A 34 0.29 17.68 -0.69
N LEU A 35 0.58 18.37 0.43
CA LEU A 35 1.11 17.72 1.62
C LEU A 35 0.05 16.81 2.25
N THR A 36 -1.20 17.26 2.27
CA THR A 36 -2.33 16.45 2.75
C THR A 36 -2.51 15.19 1.91
N LEU A 37 -2.51 15.30 0.57
CA LEU A 37 -2.61 14.15 -0.33
C LEU A 37 -1.46 13.14 -0.11
N ILE A 38 -0.21 13.62 -0.03
CA ILE A 38 0.95 12.76 0.26
C ILE A 38 0.79 12.04 1.60
N THR A 39 0.30 12.75 2.62
CA THR A 39 0.12 12.18 3.97
C THR A 39 -0.96 11.12 3.97
N LEU A 40 -2.12 11.38 3.34
CA LEU A 40 -3.20 10.41 3.19
C LEU A 40 -2.74 9.15 2.45
N SER A 41 -2.02 9.29 1.33
CA SER A 41 -1.47 8.14 0.60
C SER A 41 -0.52 7.31 1.47
N ARG A 42 0.37 7.94 2.25
CA ARG A 42 1.30 7.24 3.14
C ARG A 42 0.58 6.50 4.26
N LEU A 43 -0.45 7.11 4.85
CA LEU A 43 -1.27 6.46 5.86
C LEU A 43 -2.02 5.26 5.26
N ALA A 44 -2.56 5.41 4.05
CA ALA A 44 -3.23 4.32 3.34
C ALA A 44 -2.28 3.14 3.09
N PHE A 45 -1.07 3.38 2.56
CA PHE A 45 -0.07 2.31 2.37
C PHE A 45 0.29 1.62 3.68
N HIS A 46 0.56 2.38 4.74
CA HIS A 46 0.85 1.80 6.05
C HIS A 46 -0.30 0.92 6.58
N GLN A 47 -1.54 1.36 6.38
CA GLN A 47 -2.69 0.56 6.78
C GLN A 47 -2.88 -0.69 5.91
N ILE A 48 -2.66 -0.59 4.59
CA ILE A 48 -2.70 -1.72 3.66
C ILE A 48 -1.69 -2.77 4.07
N GLU A 49 -0.43 -2.38 4.32
CA GLU A 49 0.64 -3.28 4.78
C GLU A 49 0.23 -4.04 6.04
N ARG A 50 -0.26 -3.32 7.06
CA ARG A 50 -0.71 -3.92 8.32
C ARG A 50 -1.88 -4.87 8.15
N THR A 51 -2.84 -4.53 7.28
CA THR A 51 -4.00 -5.39 7.01
C THR A 51 -3.57 -6.65 6.27
N ILE A 52 -2.68 -6.55 5.27
CA ILE A 52 -2.14 -7.70 4.54
C ILE A 52 -1.34 -8.60 5.50
N GLU A 53 -0.44 -8.04 6.31
CA GLU A 53 0.36 -8.81 7.27
C GLU A 53 -0.52 -9.55 8.29
N ALA A 54 -1.51 -8.87 8.87
CA ALA A 54 -2.43 -9.50 9.80
C ALA A 54 -3.24 -10.62 9.14
N PHE A 55 -3.65 -10.42 7.89
CA PHE A 55 -4.45 -11.39 7.16
C PHE A 55 -3.64 -12.60 6.67
N ASP A 56 -2.39 -12.40 6.25
CA ASP A 56 -1.43 -13.47 5.99
C ASP A 56 -1.15 -14.30 7.25
N ASN A 57 -0.97 -13.65 8.40
CA ASN A 57 -0.80 -14.34 9.67
C ASN A 57 -2.06 -15.13 10.08
N TRP A 58 -3.26 -14.61 9.79
CA TRP A 58 -4.51 -15.35 10.00
C TRP A 58 -4.58 -16.61 9.12
N LEU A 59 -4.12 -16.54 7.86
CA LEU A 59 -4.06 -17.71 6.97
C LEU A 59 -3.04 -18.76 7.43
N LYS A 60 -2.05 -18.41 8.26
CA LYS A 60 -1.09 -19.34 8.85
C LYS A 60 -1.62 -20.06 10.10
N ASP A 61 -2.76 -19.63 10.65
CA ASP A 61 -3.35 -20.28 11.83
C ASP A 61 -3.71 -21.76 11.51
N PRO A 62 -3.28 -22.74 12.34
CA PRO A 62 -3.61 -24.15 12.13
C PRO A 62 -5.10 -24.45 11.99
N MET A 63 -5.96 -23.73 12.71
CA MET A 63 -7.41 -23.92 12.62
C MET A 63 -7.94 -23.47 11.26
N ILE A 64 -7.37 -22.40 10.69
CA ILE A 64 -7.74 -21.92 9.37
C ILE A 64 -7.18 -22.85 8.29
N THR A 65 -5.89 -23.17 8.34
CA THR A 65 -5.24 -24.02 7.33
C THR A 65 -5.84 -25.43 7.24
N VAL A 66 -6.27 -26.01 8.37
CA VAL A 66 -6.81 -27.38 8.41
C VAL A 66 -8.31 -27.42 8.10
N HIS A 67 -9.08 -26.43 8.54
CA HIS A 67 -10.55 -26.50 8.49
C HIS A 67 -11.21 -25.56 7.48
N MET A 68 -10.48 -24.64 6.84
CA MET A 68 -11.09 -23.72 5.88
C MET A 68 -11.56 -24.46 4.62
N PRO A 69 -12.86 -24.37 4.26
CA PRO A 69 -13.37 -24.96 3.04
C PRO A 69 -12.71 -24.38 1.79
N ARG A 70 -12.49 -25.23 0.79
CA ARG A 70 -11.84 -24.84 -0.47
C ARG A 70 -12.62 -23.74 -1.19
N GLU A 71 -13.95 -23.77 -1.16
CA GLU A 71 -14.81 -22.80 -1.82
C GLU A 71 -14.57 -21.39 -1.29
N ILE A 72 -14.36 -21.26 0.03
CA ILE A 72 -14.01 -19.99 0.68
C ILE A 72 -12.61 -19.52 0.23
N LEU A 73 -11.64 -20.44 0.12
CA LEU A 73 -10.29 -20.09 -0.37
C LEU A 73 -10.28 -19.65 -1.83
N VAL A 74 -11.10 -20.28 -2.68
CA VAL A 74 -11.25 -19.89 -4.09
C VAL A 74 -11.87 -18.49 -4.20
N GLU A 75 -12.93 -18.24 -3.42
CA GLU A 75 -13.53 -16.91 -3.33
C GLU A 75 -12.52 -15.88 -2.85
N LEU A 76 -11.78 -16.20 -1.79
CA LEU A 76 -10.76 -15.33 -1.22
C LEU A 76 -9.70 -14.96 -2.25
N TRP A 77 -9.12 -15.96 -2.92
CA TRP A 77 -8.12 -15.74 -3.96
C TRP A 77 -8.67 -14.87 -5.10
N SER A 78 -9.93 -15.09 -5.50
CA SER A 78 -10.57 -14.33 -6.58
C SER A 78 -10.65 -12.83 -6.29
N ARG A 79 -10.80 -12.45 -5.00
CA ARG A 79 -10.82 -11.05 -4.55
C ARG A 79 -9.41 -10.53 -4.32
N LEU A 80 -8.55 -11.30 -3.64
CA LEU A 80 -7.18 -10.90 -3.31
C LEU A 80 -6.35 -10.57 -4.55
N ARG A 81 -6.44 -11.39 -5.60
CA ARG A 81 -5.69 -11.16 -6.85
C ARG A 81 -6.07 -9.85 -7.55
N LYS A 82 -7.32 -9.37 -7.39
CA LYS A 82 -7.75 -8.08 -7.97
C LYS A 82 -7.04 -6.93 -7.26
N ILE A 83 -6.99 -6.98 -5.93
CA ILE A 83 -6.29 -5.98 -5.11
C ILE A 83 -4.80 -5.99 -5.45
N LEU A 84 -4.20 -7.18 -5.59
CA LEU A 84 -2.79 -7.32 -5.97
C LEU A 84 -2.48 -6.66 -7.32
N TYR A 85 -3.25 -6.97 -8.36
CA TYR A 85 -3.01 -6.39 -9.68
C TYR A 85 -3.29 -4.89 -9.71
N GLU A 86 -4.38 -4.43 -9.07
CA GLU A 86 -4.67 -3.00 -8.96
C GLU A 86 -3.53 -2.23 -8.29
N LEU A 87 -2.96 -2.77 -7.21
CA LEU A 87 -1.83 -2.14 -6.51
C LEU A 87 -0.58 -2.06 -7.39
N ILE A 88 -0.29 -3.12 -8.17
CA ILE A 88 0.81 -3.14 -9.13
C ILE A 88 0.58 -2.11 -10.24
N ASP A 89 -0.63 -2.05 -10.79
CA ASP A 89 -0.97 -1.11 -11.85
C ASP A 89 -0.85 0.35 -11.38
N VAL A 90 -1.32 0.65 -10.15
CA VAL A 90 -1.15 1.96 -9.51
C VAL A 90 0.33 2.34 -9.38
N ASP A 91 1.20 1.43 -8.94
CA ASP A 91 2.65 1.68 -8.80
C ASP A 91 3.30 1.98 -10.15
N ILE A 92 3.01 1.15 -11.16
CA ILE A 92 3.53 1.33 -12.52
C ILE A 92 3.08 2.69 -13.07
N GLU A 93 1.78 2.98 -13.03
CA GLU A 93 1.20 4.17 -13.63
C GLU A 93 1.75 5.45 -12.98
N HIS A 94 1.77 5.53 -11.65
CA HIS A 94 2.17 6.75 -10.95
C HIS A 94 3.68 6.97 -11.01
N THR A 95 4.47 5.89 -10.97
CA THR A 95 5.93 5.98 -11.15
C THR A 95 6.27 6.46 -12.56
N MET A 96 5.60 5.94 -13.59
CA MET A 96 5.79 6.38 -14.97
C MET A 96 5.37 7.85 -15.16
N LYS A 97 4.18 8.23 -14.69
CA LYS A 97 3.71 9.63 -14.76
C LYS A 97 4.69 10.59 -14.09
N PHE A 98 5.24 10.21 -12.93
CA PHE A 98 6.22 11.06 -12.24
C PHE A 98 7.56 11.14 -12.99
N ALA A 99 8.03 10.02 -13.56
CA ALA A 99 9.23 10.02 -14.39
C ALA A 99 9.09 10.93 -15.62
N GLU A 100 7.94 10.90 -16.30
CA GLU A 100 7.63 11.81 -17.42
C GLU A 100 7.57 13.27 -16.97
N HIS A 101 6.95 13.53 -15.82
CA HIS A 101 6.91 14.87 -15.23
C HIS A 101 8.32 15.41 -14.94
N LEU A 102 9.21 14.60 -14.36
CA LEU A 102 10.59 14.98 -14.10
C LEU A 102 11.37 15.30 -15.38
N LYS A 103 11.25 14.47 -16.42
CA LYS A 103 11.88 14.74 -17.73
C LYS A 103 11.43 16.08 -18.33
N ASN A 104 10.15 16.43 -18.16
CA ASN A 104 9.60 17.71 -18.61
C ASN A 104 10.13 18.90 -17.78
N LEU A 105 10.31 18.73 -16.47
CA LEU A 105 10.92 19.77 -15.63
C LEU A 105 12.39 19.98 -15.98
N GLU A 106 13.12 18.90 -16.24
CA GLU A 106 14.54 18.92 -16.62
C GLU A 106 14.74 19.68 -17.93
N SER A 107 13.96 19.36 -18.98
CA SER A 107 14.05 20.03 -20.27
C SER A 107 13.74 21.53 -20.22
N LYS A 108 13.02 21.98 -19.19
CA LYS A 108 12.70 23.38 -18.93
C LYS A 108 13.66 24.06 -17.94
N GLY A 109 14.65 23.34 -17.40
CA GLY A 109 15.55 23.87 -16.38
C GLY A 109 14.87 24.23 -15.06
N LEU A 110 13.71 23.64 -14.77
CA LEU A 110 12.88 23.95 -13.59
C LEU A 110 13.18 23.05 -12.38
N ILE A 111 14.10 22.09 -12.53
CA ILE A 111 14.56 21.27 -11.40
C ILE A 111 15.50 22.12 -10.54
N ASN A 112 15.19 22.22 -9.25
CA ASN A 112 16.04 22.94 -8.31
C ASN A 112 17.45 22.30 -8.26
N PRO A 113 18.53 23.07 -8.47
CA PRO A 113 19.90 22.57 -8.53
C PRO A 113 20.37 21.80 -7.28
N LEU A 114 19.77 22.05 -6.11
CA LEU A 114 20.09 21.33 -4.88
C LEU A 114 19.68 19.84 -4.95
N PHE A 115 18.68 19.50 -5.77
CA PHE A 115 18.26 18.11 -5.98
C PHE A 115 19.06 17.42 -7.09
N THR A 116 19.62 18.16 -8.05
CA THR A 116 20.48 17.59 -9.10
C THR A 116 21.92 17.38 -8.64
N ALA A 117 22.45 18.24 -7.76
CA ALA A 117 23.80 18.09 -7.19
C ALA A 117 23.97 16.81 -6.36
N ARG A 118 22.88 16.26 -5.79
CA ARG A 118 22.89 14.99 -5.07
C ARG A 118 22.92 13.79 -6.01
N LEU A 119 22.34 13.91 -7.20
CA LEU A 119 22.32 12.84 -8.21
C LEU A 119 23.69 12.71 -8.90
N THR A 120 24.36 13.83 -9.21
CA THR A 120 25.68 13.83 -9.87
C THR A 120 26.84 13.47 -8.93
N SER A 121 26.66 13.59 -7.61
CA SER A 121 27.65 13.16 -6.62
C SER A 121 27.47 11.71 -6.15
N GLU A 122 26.32 11.08 -6.41
CA GLU A 122 26.03 9.67 -6.09
C GLU A 122 26.06 8.73 -7.31
N GLU A 123 26.46 9.21 -8.50
CA GLU A 123 26.68 8.36 -9.70
C GLU A 123 27.84 7.34 -9.55
N GLU A 124 28.58 7.34 -8.43
CA GLU A 124 29.50 6.25 -8.05
C GLU A 124 28.86 5.16 -7.15
N ARG A 125 27.60 5.30 -6.73
CA ARG A 125 26.93 4.28 -5.92
C ARG A 125 25.70 3.74 -6.64
N LYS A 126 25.91 2.61 -7.32
CA LYS A 126 24.95 1.64 -7.88
C LYS A 126 23.48 1.85 -7.47
N PRO A 127 22.51 1.62 -8.39
CA PRO A 127 21.09 1.73 -8.05
C PRO A 127 20.74 0.71 -6.96
N ARG A 128 20.51 1.19 -5.74
CA ARG A 128 19.82 0.42 -4.72
C ARG A 128 18.33 0.44 -5.07
N ARG A 129 17.90 -0.50 -5.91
CA ARG A 129 16.53 -1.00 -5.79
C ARG A 129 16.37 -1.45 -4.32
N PRO A 130 15.28 -1.12 -3.61
CA PRO A 130 14.97 -1.84 -2.40
C PRO A 130 14.85 -3.32 -2.79
N THR A 131 15.72 -4.16 -2.24
CA THR A 131 15.61 -5.61 -2.38
C THR A 131 14.30 -6.01 -1.73
N VAL A 132 13.31 -6.35 -2.55
CA VAL A 132 12.20 -7.18 -2.07
C VAL A 132 12.82 -8.56 -1.86
N THR A 133 13.16 -8.87 -0.62
CA THR A 133 13.51 -10.23 -0.23
C THR A 133 12.23 -11.05 -0.31
N ILE A 134 12.17 -11.96 -1.28
CA ILE A 134 11.15 -13.00 -1.40
C ILE A 134 11.41 -14.05 -0.32
#